data_AF-A0A9P6QC03-F1
#
_entry.id   AF-A0A9P6QC03-F1
#
_cell.length_a   1.000
_cell.length_b   1.000
_cell.length_c   1.000
_cell.angle_alpha   90.00
_cell.angle_beta   90.00
_cell.angle_gamma   90.00
#
_symmetry.space_group_name_H-M   'P 1'
#
loop_
_entity.id
_entity.type
_entity.pdbx_description
1 polymer ?
#
loop_
_entity_poly.entity_id
_entity_poly.type
_entity_poly.pdbx_seq_one_letter_code
_entity_poly.pdbx_strand_id
1 'polypeptide(L)'
;MAQSFPLFFMGNPLLDIQVKANEDLLAKYNLKSNDAILADVSHMSLYEEITQFSDVVYVAGGASQNTARGAQRLLPPKSVVYVGATAADKFRDQLIEAAKADGLTTEYVHIPGDIPTGTCAALISGHDRSLVTKLSAAEKLTVDHIRQEKTWNLVKGAKLYYVEGFFLTVTPEGILEIAKHAAAENKVFTMNLSAPFIPQFFTKVLDEVLPYMDIVFGNEGEAEAYAVAHNLPNPKDVKAVATYIAKLPKVNTQRERIVVFTQGVNDTIVAKADGSIQEYPIIAIPESKIVDCNGAGDAFCGGFVAKYSQGADVATAVAKGHYLAHEVIQQVGPTYPRNVNMD
;
A
#
# COMPACT_ATOMS: atom_id res chain seq x y z
N MET A 1 -13.41 -26.45 -10.32
CA MET A 1 -13.02 -25.13 -10.84
C MET A 1 -12.02 -24.55 -9.85
N ALA A 2 -10.90 -23.97 -10.31
CA ALA A 2 -9.96 -23.28 -9.43
C ALA A 2 -10.66 -22.09 -8.74
N GLN A 3 -10.29 -21.79 -7.50
CA GLN A 3 -10.81 -20.62 -6.80
C GLN A 3 -10.35 -19.35 -7.53
N SER A 4 -11.27 -18.42 -7.75
CA SER A 4 -11.03 -17.17 -8.48
C SER A 4 -11.56 -15.99 -7.66
N PHE A 5 -10.85 -14.88 -7.72
CA PHE A 5 -11.15 -13.65 -6.99
C PHE A 5 -11.15 -12.50 -7.99
N PRO A 6 -12.14 -11.59 -7.97
CA PRO A 6 -12.16 -10.45 -8.87
C PRO A 6 -11.03 -9.45 -8.62
N LEU A 7 -10.48 -9.40 -7.40
CA LEU A 7 -9.41 -8.48 -7.02
C LEU A 7 -8.18 -9.25 -6.53
N PHE A 8 -7.02 -8.89 -7.05
CA PHE A 8 -5.72 -9.47 -6.69
C PHE A 8 -4.79 -8.40 -6.12
N PHE A 9 -4.30 -8.65 -4.91
CA PHE A 9 -3.41 -7.74 -4.20
C PHE A 9 -2.06 -8.41 -3.99
N MET A 10 -0.98 -7.64 -4.11
CA MET A 10 0.36 -8.14 -3.90
C MET A 10 1.25 -7.12 -3.22
N GLY A 11 2.10 -7.57 -2.31
CA GLY A 11 3.04 -6.72 -1.58
C GLY A 11 3.82 -7.49 -0.52
N ASN A 12 4.33 -6.75 0.47
CA ASN A 12 5.12 -7.27 1.58
C ASN A 12 4.23 -7.53 2.81
N PRO A 13 3.98 -8.79 3.20
CA PRO A 13 3.30 -9.09 4.45
C PRO A 13 4.27 -8.88 5.61
N LEU A 14 3.98 -7.93 6.48
CA LEU A 14 4.84 -7.52 7.58
C LEU A 14 4.09 -7.54 8.90
N LEU A 15 4.75 -7.97 9.96
CA LEU A 15 4.25 -7.76 11.32
C LEU A 15 4.83 -6.46 11.88
N ASP A 16 3.96 -5.50 12.19
CA ASP A 16 4.35 -4.24 12.80
C ASP A 16 4.61 -4.45 14.29
N ILE A 17 5.76 -3.95 14.77
CA ILE A 17 6.14 -3.87 16.18
C ILE A 17 6.06 -2.41 16.56
N GLN A 18 4.98 -2.04 17.24
CA GLN A 18 4.64 -0.65 17.52
C GLN A 18 4.98 -0.28 18.97
N VAL A 19 5.64 0.86 19.16
CA VAL A 19 5.93 1.44 20.48
C VAL A 19 5.80 2.95 20.42
N LYS A 20 5.50 3.58 21.57
CA LYS A 20 5.71 5.02 21.70
C LYS A 20 7.20 5.32 21.74
N ALA A 21 7.62 6.25 20.90
CA ALA A 21 8.99 6.70 20.80
C ALA A 21 9.11 8.16 21.25
N ASN A 22 10.26 8.49 21.81
CA ASN A 22 10.68 9.86 22.06
C ASN A 22 11.76 10.27 21.04
N GLU A 23 12.10 11.56 21.03
CA GLU A 23 13.15 12.08 20.15
C GLU A 23 14.51 11.40 20.37
N ASP A 24 14.83 10.99 21.60
CA ASP A 24 16.07 10.28 21.92
C ASP A 24 16.17 8.92 21.21
N LEU A 25 15.08 8.16 21.17
CA LEU A 25 15.05 6.86 20.48
C LEU A 25 15.20 7.05 18.97
N LEU A 26 14.53 8.05 18.39
CA LEU A 26 14.68 8.37 16.97
C LEU A 26 16.11 8.80 16.64
N ALA A 27 16.69 9.70 17.44
CA ALA A 27 18.05 10.20 17.27
C ALA A 27 19.09 9.07 17.39
N LYS A 28 18.90 8.14 18.33
CA LYS A 28 19.79 6.99 18.53
C LYS A 28 19.93 6.13 17.27
N TYR A 29 18.87 6.01 16.48
CA TYR A 29 18.85 5.21 15.25
C TYR A 29 18.87 6.06 13.97
N ASN A 30 19.16 7.37 14.08
CA ASN A 30 19.20 8.31 12.96
C ASN A 30 17.90 8.32 12.13
N LEU A 31 16.77 8.29 12.82
CA LEU A 31 15.44 8.23 12.22
C LEU A 31 14.79 9.61 12.20
N LYS A 32 14.11 9.92 11.09
CA LYS A 32 13.29 11.12 10.97
C LYS A 32 11.86 10.84 11.41
N SER A 33 11.20 11.86 11.95
CA SER A 33 9.75 11.84 12.16
C SER A 33 9.04 11.73 10.81
N ASN A 34 7.92 11.00 10.76
CA ASN A 34 7.09 10.82 9.57
C ASN A 34 7.86 10.33 8.33
N ASP A 35 8.71 9.32 8.50
CA ASP A 35 9.58 8.77 7.44
C ASP A 35 9.47 7.23 7.39
N ALA A 36 9.81 6.65 6.24
CA ALA A 36 9.80 5.21 6.03
C ALA A 36 11.07 4.75 5.31
N ILE A 37 11.82 3.86 5.97
CA ILE A 37 13.09 3.36 5.47
C ILE A 37 13.17 1.83 5.51
N LEU A 38 14.10 1.28 4.73
CA LEU A 38 14.52 -0.12 4.85
C LEU A 38 15.63 -0.22 5.90
N ALA A 39 15.52 -1.23 6.77
CA ALA A 39 16.48 -1.47 7.83
C ALA A 39 17.83 -1.93 7.28
N ASP A 40 18.91 -1.28 7.70
CA ASP A 40 20.28 -1.76 7.52
C ASP A 40 20.85 -2.34 8.83
N VAL A 41 22.13 -2.73 8.82
CA VAL A 41 22.83 -3.33 9.97
C VAL A 41 22.75 -2.46 11.24
N SER A 42 22.77 -1.14 11.10
CA SER A 42 22.71 -0.21 12.24
C SER A 42 21.36 -0.21 12.96
N HIS A 43 20.31 -0.70 12.29
CA HIS A 43 18.95 -0.75 12.84
C HIS A 43 18.62 -2.10 13.49
N MET A 44 19.48 -3.11 13.42
CA MET A 44 19.12 -4.46 13.88
C MET A 44 18.83 -4.53 15.38
N SER A 45 19.58 -3.77 16.19
CA SER A 45 19.36 -3.70 17.65
C SER A 45 18.07 -2.97 18.03
N LEU A 46 17.50 -2.15 17.13
CA LEU A 46 16.22 -1.47 17.37
C LEU A 46 15.12 -2.49 17.68
N TYR A 47 15.05 -3.57 16.90
CA TYR A 47 14.02 -4.59 17.06
C TYR A 47 14.13 -5.31 18.39
N GLU A 48 15.34 -5.58 18.88
CA GLU A 48 15.53 -6.16 20.21
C GLU A 48 15.10 -5.18 21.30
N GLU A 49 15.48 -3.91 21.17
CA GLU A 49 15.19 -2.86 22.15
C GLU A 49 13.70 -2.57 22.29
N ILE A 50 12.98 -2.33 21.19
CA ILE A 50 11.56 -1.96 21.25
C ILE A 50 10.67 -3.10 21.78
N THR A 51 11.10 -4.36 21.65
CA THR A 51 10.34 -5.49 22.20
C THR A 51 10.38 -5.54 23.73
N GLN A 52 11.29 -4.81 24.37
CA GLN A 52 11.38 -4.70 25.84
C GLN A 52 10.50 -3.57 26.40
N PHE A 53 9.90 -2.75 25.55
CA PHE A 53 9.03 -1.65 26.00
C PHE A 53 7.71 -2.23 26.54
N SER A 54 7.22 -1.65 27.64
CA SER A 54 6.00 -2.12 28.30
C SER A 54 4.72 -1.90 27.49
N ASP A 55 4.75 -0.98 26.53
CA ASP A 55 3.63 -0.61 25.66
C ASP A 55 3.75 -1.18 24.24
N VAL A 56 4.63 -2.16 24.02
CA VAL A 56 4.79 -2.80 22.71
C VAL A 56 3.51 -3.50 22.25
N VAL A 57 3.11 -3.23 21.01
CA VAL A 57 1.94 -3.85 20.36
C VAL A 57 2.36 -4.48 19.04
N TYR A 58 1.88 -5.69 18.78
CA TYR A 58 2.06 -6.38 17.51
C TYR A 58 0.79 -6.26 16.68
N VAL A 59 0.93 -5.77 15.44
CA VAL A 59 -0.20 -5.54 14.53
C VAL A 59 0.14 -6.11 13.16
N ALA A 60 -0.81 -6.80 12.53
CA ALA A 60 -0.66 -7.21 11.15
C ALA A 60 -0.60 -5.98 10.24
N GLY A 61 0.50 -5.83 9.52
CA GLY A 61 0.77 -4.70 8.63
C GLY A 61 1.08 -5.14 7.20
N GLY A 62 1.88 -4.32 6.51
CA GLY A 62 2.11 -4.39 5.06
C GLY A 62 1.08 -3.58 4.28
N ALA A 63 1.52 -2.58 3.52
CA ALA A 63 0.64 -1.56 2.94
C ALA A 63 -0.44 -2.13 2.01
N SER A 64 -0.05 -3.01 1.09
CA SER A 64 -0.95 -3.72 0.18
C SER A 64 -1.85 -4.71 0.93
N GLN A 65 -1.37 -5.31 2.03
CA GLN A 65 -2.19 -6.19 2.85
C GLN A 65 -3.27 -5.42 3.61
N ASN A 66 -2.91 -4.27 4.19
CA ASN A 66 -3.85 -3.35 4.81
C ASN A 66 -4.91 -2.93 3.78
N THR A 67 -4.47 -2.48 2.61
CA THR A 67 -5.37 -2.10 1.51
C THR A 67 -6.32 -3.25 1.13
N ALA A 68 -5.81 -4.48 1.03
CA ALA A 68 -6.61 -5.68 0.72
C ALA A 68 -7.65 -6.01 1.80
N ARG A 69 -7.27 -5.89 3.08
CA ARG A 69 -8.16 -6.07 4.23
C ARG A 69 -9.28 -5.03 4.18
N GLY A 70 -8.94 -3.75 3.99
CA GLY A 70 -9.91 -2.67 3.85
C GLY A 70 -10.87 -2.86 2.67
N ALA A 71 -10.35 -3.26 1.51
CA ALA A 71 -11.17 -3.55 0.33
C ALA A 71 -12.12 -4.72 0.57
N GLN A 72 -11.63 -5.83 1.16
CA GLN A 72 -12.46 -7.00 1.43
C GLN A 72 -13.57 -6.69 2.45
N ARG A 73 -13.31 -5.82 3.43
CA ARG A 73 -14.34 -5.38 4.39
C ARG A 73 -15.52 -4.71 3.72
N LEU A 74 -15.35 -4.11 2.54
CA LEU A 74 -16.41 -3.42 1.79
C LEU A 74 -17.01 -4.27 0.65
N LEU A 75 -16.49 -5.48 0.44
CA LEU A 75 -16.87 -6.35 -0.67
C LEU A 75 -17.51 -7.64 -0.18
N PRO A 76 -18.28 -8.35 -1.04
CA PRO A 76 -18.78 -9.68 -0.72
C PRO A 76 -17.64 -10.63 -0.30
N PRO A 77 -17.91 -11.65 0.54
CA PRO A 77 -16.90 -12.61 0.95
C PRO A 77 -16.16 -13.23 -0.25
N LYS A 78 -14.84 -13.43 -0.10
CA LYS A 78 -13.98 -14.01 -1.15
C LYS A 78 -13.93 -13.15 -2.44
N SER A 79 -13.96 -11.82 -2.30
CA SER A 79 -13.75 -10.91 -3.43
C SER A 79 -12.28 -10.56 -3.65
N VAL A 80 -11.48 -10.62 -2.59
CA VAL A 80 -10.08 -10.21 -2.60
C VAL A 80 -9.18 -11.38 -2.23
N VAL A 81 -8.10 -11.55 -2.98
CA VAL A 81 -6.96 -12.38 -2.57
C VAL A 81 -5.70 -11.53 -2.44
N TYR A 82 -4.96 -11.74 -1.36
CA TYR A 82 -3.66 -11.14 -1.14
C TYR A 82 -2.55 -12.19 -1.29
N VAL A 83 -1.50 -11.85 -2.03
CA VAL A 83 -0.31 -12.68 -2.24
C VAL A 83 0.93 -11.94 -1.75
N GLY A 84 1.78 -12.64 -1.00
CA GLY A 84 3.05 -12.16 -0.49
C GLY A 84 3.92 -13.31 -0.02
N ALA A 85 5.12 -13.07 0.48
CA ALA A 85 6.01 -14.12 0.96
C ALA A 85 6.23 -14.04 2.48
N THR A 86 6.17 -15.19 3.15
CA THR A 86 6.36 -15.32 4.61
C THR A 86 7.17 -16.58 4.95
N ALA A 87 7.73 -16.61 6.16
CA ALA A 87 8.25 -17.84 6.73
C ALA A 87 7.11 -18.70 7.30
N ALA A 88 7.40 -19.93 7.73
CA ALA A 88 6.44 -20.74 8.48
C ALA A 88 6.63 -20.51 9.99
N ASP A 89 6.26 -19.32 10.47
CA ASP A 89 6.47 -18.91 11.86
C ASP A 89 5.21 -18.29 12.51
N LYS A 90 5.31 -17.95 13.80
CA LYS A 90 4.21 -17.36 14.58
C LYS A 90 3.77 -15.99 14.05
N PHE A 91 4.65 -15.27 13.37
CA PHE A 91 4.31 -13.97 12.78
C PHE A 91 3.45 -14.16 11.55
N ARG A 92 3.74 -15.15 10.69
CA ARG A 92 2.82 -15.59 9.64
C ARG A 92 1.45 -15.95 10.22
N ASP A 93 1.40 -16.73 11.30
CA ASP A 93 0.12 -17.13 11.90
C ASP A 93 -0.70 -15.90 12.36
N GLN A 94 -0.06 -14.90 12.97
CA GLN A 94 -0.73 -13.64 13.34
C GLN A 94 -1.25 -12.87 12.11
N LEU A 95 -0.48 -12.80 11.03
CA LEU A 95 -0.91 -12.17 9.77
C LEU A 95 -2.13 -12.88 9.18
N ILE A 96 -2.12 -14.21 9.17
CA ILE A 96 -3.26 -15.03 8.71
C ILE A 96 -4.50 -14.75 9.55
N GLU A 97 -4.39 -14.75 10.88
CA GLU A 97 -5.55 -14.54 11.76
C GLU A 97 -6.14 -13.14 11.63
N ALA A 98 -5.29 -12.10 11.50
CA ALA A 98 -5.76 -10.75 11.24
C ALA A 98 -6.47 -10.64 9.88
N ALA A 99 -5.91 -11.21 8.81
CA ALA A 99 -6.53 -11.23 7.50
C ALA A 99 -7.88 -11.97 7.51
N LYS A 100 -7.95 -13.12 8.18
CA LYS A 100 -9.20 -13.89 8.35
C LYS A 100 -10.26 -13.10 9.12
N ALA A 101 -9.87 -12.35 10.15
CA ALA A 101 -10.81 -11.52 10.92
C ALA A 101 -11.50 -10.46 10.04
N ASP A 102 -10.83 -10.00 8.97
CA ASP A 102 -11.37 -9.08 7.98
C ASP A 102 -12.01 -9.77 6.76
N GLY A 103 -12.03 -11.11 6.76
CA GLY A 103 -12.57 -11.93 5.66
C GLY A 103 -11.66 -12.04 4.44
N LEU A 104 -10.42 -11.55 4.52
CA LEU A 104 -9.43 -11.59 3.44
C LEU A 104 -8.88 -12.99 3.25
N THR A 105 -8.84 -13.44 2.00
CA THR A 105 -8.10 -14.65 1.64
C THR A 105 -6.65 -14.31 1.38
N THR A 106 -5.73 -14.99 2.06
CA THR A 106 -4.29 -14.83 1.90
C THR A 106 -3.68 -16.09 1.28
N GLU A 107 -2.86 -15.89 0.26
CA GLU A 107 -2.06 -16.93 -0.38
C GLU A 107 -0.58 -16.58 -0.23
N TYR A 108 -0.04 -16.83 0.96
CA TYR A 108 1.37 -16.58 1.23
C TYR A 108 2.25 -17.66 0.60
N VAL A 109 3.21 -17.23 -0.21
CA VAL A 109 4.33 -18.05 -0.66
C VAL A 109 5.20 -18.35 0.56
N HIS A 110 5.45 -19.63 0.82
CA HIS A 110 6.34 -20.04 1.89
C HIS A 110 7.79 -19.97 1.42
N ILE A 111 8.60 -19.20 2.14
CA ILE A 111 10.06 -19.16 1.95
C ILE A 111 10.70 -20.13 2.95
N PRO A 112 11.40 -21.18 2.47
CA PRO A 112 12.02 -22.18 3.33
C PRO A 112 13.32 -21.67 3.99
N GLY A 113 13.74 -22.36 5.04
CA GLY A 113 14.97 -22.08 5.78
C GLY A 113 14.74 -21.21 7.03
N ASP A 114 15.81 -20.59 7.52
CA ASP A 114 15.82 -19.86 8.80
C ASP A 114 15.51 -18.36 8.67
N ILE A 115 15.03 -17.91 7.50
CA ILE A 115 14.67 -16.51 7.27
C ILE A 115 13.28 -16.28 7.90
N PRO A 116 13.13 -15.34 8.85
CA PRO A 116 11.85 -15.08 9.50
C PRO A 116 10.89 -14.30 8.61
N THR A 117 9.61 -14.27 8.98
CA THR A 117 8.62 -13.34 8.41
C THR A 117 9.07 -11.89 8.64
N GLY A 118 8.80 -11.02 7.66
CA GLY A 118 9.20 -9.62 7.72
C GLY A 118 8.50 -8.84 8.83
N THR A 119 9.19 -7.81 9.33
CA THR A 119 8.70 -6.95 10.41
C THR A 119 8.90 -5.48 10.08
N CYS A 120 8.06 -4.61 10.64
CA CYS A 120 8.24 -3.16 10.59
C CYS A 120 8.28 -2.61 12.02
N ALA A 121 9.37 -1.95 12.42
CA ALA A 121 9.37 -1.17 13.65
C ALA A 121 8.63 0.15 13.39
N ALA A 122 7.52 0.35 14.09
CA ALA A 122 6.70 1.55 13.97
C ALA A 122 6.83 2.40 15.25
N LEU A 123 7.65 3.44 15.16
CA LEU A 123 8.00 4.31 16.28
C LEU A 123 7.07 5.52 16.30
N ILE A 124 6.18 5.61 17.28
CA ILE A 124 5.11 6.61 17.34
C ILE A 124 5.56 7.82 18.15
N SER A 125 5.66 9.00 17.54
CA SER A 125 6.03 10.25 18.21
C SER A 125 4.98 11.33 17.91
N GLY A 126 4.13 11.67 18.89
CA GLY A 126 3.00 12.56 18.67
C GLY A 126 1.98 11.94 17.69
N HIS A 127 1.74 12.62 16.57
CA HIS A 127 0.88 12.14 15.47
C HIS A 127 1.68 11.47 14.33
N ASP A 128 3.00 11.54 14.40
CA ASP A 128 3.89 11.03 13.37
C ASP A 128 4.39 9.62 13.71
N ARG A 129 4.87 8.92 12.67
CA ARG A 129 5.54 7.63 12.82
C ARG A 129 6.83 7.58 12.02
N SER A 130 7.85 6.99 12.61
CA SER A 130 9.04 6.56 11.87
C SER A 130 8.98 5.05 11.66
N LEU A 131 8.99 4.62 10.40
CA LEU A 131 8.87 3.23 9.99
C LEU A 131 10.22 2.69 9.54
N VAL A 132 10.70 1.64 10.21
CA VAL A 132 11.94 0.95 9.84
C VAL A 132 11.59 -0.48 9.49
N THR A 133 11.75 -0.85 8.22
CA THR A 133 11.23 -2.12 7.69
C THR A 133 12.34 -3.13 7.46
N LYS A 134 12.19 -4.33 8.05
CA LYS A 134 13.03 -5.49 7.81
C LYS A 134 12.24 -6.55 7.03
N LEU A 135 12.37 -6.52 5.71
CA LEU A 135 11.58 -7.34 4.78
C LEU A 135 11.72 -8.86 5.02
N SER A 136 12.92 -9.35 5.32
CA SER A 136 13.19 -10.77 5.62
C SER A 136 12.56 -11.70 4.56
N ALA A 137 11.67 -12.65 4.92
CA ALA A 137 11.06 -13.55 3.95
C ALA A 137 10.30 -12.83 2.82
N ALA A 138 9.73 -11.65 3.05
CA ALA A 138 9.02 -10.89 2.02
C ALA A 138 9.94 -10.55 0.84
N GLU A 139 11.23 -10.28 1.10
CA GLU A 139 12.23 -9.91 0.08
C GLU A 139 12.60 -11.08 -0.85
N LYS A 140 12.23 -12.31 -0.49
CA LYS A 140 12.59 -13.53 -1.24
C LYS A 140 11.51 -13.95 -2.24
N LEU A 141 10.43 -13.19 -2.38
CA LEU A 141 9.44 -13.44 -3.42
C LEU A 141 10.06 -13.14 -4.79
N THR A 142 9.94 -14.09 -5.72
CA THR A 142 10.52 -13.97 -7.07
C THR A 142 9.43 -14.13 -8.13
N VAL A 143 9.74 -13.74 -9.37
CA VAL A 143 8.86 -13.95 -10.53
C VAL A 143 8.49 -15.43 -10.72
N ASP A 144 9.41 -16.36 -10.44
CA ASP A 144 9.14 -17.78 -10.57
C ASP A 144 8.09 -18.27 -9.56
N HIS A 145 8.07 -17.71 -8.35
CA HIS A 145 6.99 -17.97 -7.38
C HIS A 145 5.63 -17.48 -7.88
N ILE A 146 5.60 -16.36 -8.61
CA ILE A 146 4.38 -15.79 -9.22
C ILE A 146 3.89 -16.65 -10.39
N ARG A 147 4.82 -17.19 -11.19
CA ARG A 147 4.53 -18.05 -12.34
C ARG A 147 4.03 -19.43 -11.97
N GLN A 148 4.23 -19.87 -10.72
CA GLN A 148 3.67 -21.14 -10.25
C GLN A 148 2.17 -21.17 -10.53
N GLU A 149 1.68 -22.32 -11.04
CA GLU A 149 0.31 -22.46 -11.53
C GLU A 149 -0.73 -21.98 -10.51
N LYS A 150 -0.53 -22.30 -9.23
CA LYS A 150 -1.39 -21.87 -8.13
C LYS A 150 -1.56 -20.35 -8.09
N THR A 151 -0.45 -19.60 -8.09
CA THR A 151 -0.45 -18.13 -8.01
C THR A 151 -0.91 -17.52 -9.33
N TRP A 152 -0.41 -18.02 -10.46
CA TRP A 152 -0.76 -17.47 -11.77
C TRP A 152 -2.23 -17.66 -12.14
N ASN A 153 -2.88 -18.73 -11.65
CA ASN A 153 -4.32 -18.91 -11.80
C ASN A 153 -5.13 -17.80 -11.09
N LEU A 154 -4.65 -17.29 -9.95
CA LEU A 154 -5.27 -16.15 -9.27
C LEU A 154 -5.12 -14.87 -10.10
N VAL A 155 -3.92 -14.63 -10.65
CA VAL A 155 -3.65 -13.51 -11.56
C VAL A 155 -4.58 -13.57 -12.77
N LYS A 156 -4.70 -14.72 -13.44
CA LYS A 156 -5.62 -14.90 -14.58
C LYS A 156 -7.08 -14.66 -14.20
N GLY A 157 -7.50 -15.04 -12.99
CA GLY A 157 -8.88 -14.89 -12.52
C GLY A 157 -9.28 -13.45 -12.16
N ALA A 158 -8.31 -12.59 -11.81
CA ALA A 158 -8.58 -11.24 -11.37
C ALA A 158 -9.00 -10.30 -12.50
N LYS A 159 -9.74 -9.25 -12.15
CA LYS A 159 -10.17 -8.15 -13.02
C LYS A 159 -9.47 -6.82 -12.66
N LEU A 160 -9.05 -6.68 -11.40
CA LEU A 160 -8.32 -5.54 -10.88
C LEU A 160 -7.13 -6.02 -10.05
N TYR A 161 -5.98 -5.40 -10.25
CA TYR A 161 -4.75 -5.65 -9.50
C TYR A 161 -4.38 -4.42 -8.69
N TYR A 162 -3.94 -4.62 -7.45
CA TYR A 162 -3.33 -3.59 -6.62
C TYR A 162 -1.97 -4.06 -6.12
N VAL A 163 -0.95 -3.22 -6.33
CA VAL A 163 0.42 -3.48 -5.89
C VAL A 163 0.94 -2.24 -5.16
N GLU A 164 1.62 -2.42 -4.03
CA GLU A 164 2.34 -1.33 -3.37
C GLU A 164 3.68 -1.02 -4.09
N GLY A 165 4.09 0.24 -4.11
CA GLY A 165 5.37 0.69 -4.67
C GLY A 165 6.56 0.11 -3.92
N PHE A 166 6.43 -0.18 -2.62
CA PHE A 166 7.45 -0.90 -1.85
C PHE A 166 7.87 -2.22 -2.49
N PHE A 167 6.96 -2.87 -3.23
CA PHE A 167 7.23 -4.16 -3.85
C PHE A 167 8.16 -4.08 -5.07
N LEU A 168 8.38 -2.87 -5.62
CA LEU A 168 9.41 -2.62 -6.64
C LEU A 168 10.83 -2.92 -6.12
N THR A 169 11.03 -2.91 -4.80
CA THR A 169 12.30 -3.27 -4.15
C THR A 169 12.52 -4.79 -4.05
N VAL A 170 11.49 -5.59 -4.32
CA VAL A 170 11.49 -7.05 -4.13
C VAL A 170 11.47 -7.80 -5.46
N THR A 171 10.43 -7.59 -6.28
CA THR A 171 10.28 -8.32 -7.54
C THR A 171 9.70 -7.48 -8.67
N PRO A 172 10.48 -6.51 -9.19
CA PRO A 172 10.01 -5.67 -10.29
C PRO A 172 9.64 -6.48 -11.55
N GLU A 173 10.35 -7.58 -11.81
CA GLU A 173 10.01 -8.50 -12.91
C GLU A 173 8.61 -9.12 -12.76
N GLY A 174 8.27 -9.57 -11.55
CA GLY A 174 6.96 -10.15 -11.25
C GLY A 174 5.83 -9.15 -11.38
N ILE A 175 6.05 -7.93 -10.89
CA ILE A 175 5.13 -6.80 -11.04
C ILE A 175 4.90 -6.51 -12.52
N LEU A 176 5.97 -6.40 -13.30
CA LEU A 176 5.90 -6.09 -14.73
C LEU A 176 5.18 -7.20 -15.51
N GLU A 177 5.34 -8.46 -15.13
CA GLU A 177 4.63 -9.58 -15.75
C GLU A 177 3.11 -9.52 -15.49
N ILE A 178 2.70 -9.22 -14.25
CA ILE A 178 1.28 -8.99 -13.91
C ILE A 178 0.73 -7.77 -14.65
N ALA A 179 1.49 -6.67 -14.70
CA ALA A 179 1.07 -5.43 -15.36
C ALA A 179 0.92 -5.60 -16.88
N LYS A 180 1.82 -6.33 -17.54
CA LYS A 180 1.72 -6.70 -18.95
C LYS A 180 0.51 -7.58 -19.23
N HIS A 181 0.27 -8.58 -18.39
CA HIS A 181 -0.92 -9.43 -18.47
C HIS A 181 -2.21 -8.61 -18.30
N ALA A 182 -2.25 -7.70 -17.33
CA ALA A 182 -3.38 -6.81 -17.12
C ALA A 182 -3.68 -5.95 -18.36
N ALA A 183 -2.65 -5.33 -18.94
CA ALA A 183 -2.78 -4.52 -20.14
C ALA A 183 -3.25 -5.32 -21.36
N ALA A 184 -2.69 -6.51 -21.59
CA ALA A 184 -3.04 -7.38 -22.70
C ALA A 184 -4.50 -7.85 -22.63
N GLU A 185 -4.99 -8.13 -21.43
CA GLU A 185 -6.35 -8.61 -21.18
C GLU A 185 -7.36 -7.48 -20.90
N ASN A 186 -6.95 -6.21 -21.08
CA ASN A 186 -7.75 -5.03 -20.78
C ASN A 186 -8.35 -5.01 -19.36
N LYS A 187 -7.57 -5.45 -18.37
CA LYS A 187 -7.89 -5.41 -16.94
C LYS A 187 -7.28 -4.18 -16.28
N VAL A 188 -7.71 -3.87 -15.06
CA VAL A 188 -7.27 -2.67 -14.34
C VAL A 188 -6.02 -3.00 -13.52
N PHE A 189 -4.90 -2.33 -13.78
CA PHE A 189 -3.69 -2.41 -12.96
C PHE A 189 -3.50 -1.11 -12.17
N THR A 190 -3.42 -1.23 -10.84
CA THR A 190 -3.26 -0.08 -9.94
C THR A 190 -1.99 -0.24 -9.11
N MET A 191 -1.31 0.87 -8.84
CA MET A 191 -0.15 0.90 -7.95
C MET A 191 -0.13 2.18 -7.12
N ASN A 192 0.38 2.07 -5.89
CA ASN A 192 0.66 3.20 -5.01
C ASN A 192 2.17 3.56 -5.05
N LEU A 193 2.54 4.84 -5.03
CA LEU A 193 3.95 5.27 -4.96
C LEU A 193 4.62 4.91 -3.63
N SER A 194 3.83 4.78 -2.56
CA SER A 194 4.13 4.19 -1.24
C SER A 194 5.10 4.92 -0.33
N ALA A 195 6.19 5.47 -0.86
CA ALA A 195 7.09 6.32 -0.09
C ALA A 195 7.97 7.19 -0.98
N PRO A 196 8.44 8.37 -0.50
CA PRO A 196 9.35 9.25 -1.24
C PRO A 196 10.60 8.55 -1.81
N PHE A 197 11.14 7.58 -1.08
CA PHE A 197 12.36 6.88 -1.50
C PHE A 197 12.15 6.03 -2.76
N ILE A 198 10.91 5.61 -3.07
CA ILE A 198 10.61 4.80 -4.25
C ILE A 198 10.83 5.61 -5.53
N PRO A 199 10.18 6.78 -5.75
CA PRO A 199 10.51 7.61 -6.90
C PRO A 199 11.95 8.12 -6.92
N GLN A 200 12.62 8.29 -5.77
CA GLN A 200 13.98 8.82 -5.69
C GLN A 200 15.08 7.81 -6.04
N PHE A 201 14.97 6.58 -5.55
CA PHE A 201 16.03 5.57 -5.67
C PHE A 201 15.67 4.42 -6.60
N PHE A 202 14.38 4.21 -6.87
CA PHE A 202 13.86 3.17 -7.75
C PHE A 202 13.18 3.77 -9.01
N THR A 203 13.53 5.00 -9.38
CA THR A 203 12.94 5.77 -10.50
C THR A 203 12.84 4.94 -11.78
N LYS A 204 13.94 4.32 -12.21
CA LYS A 204 13.99 3.54 -13.45
C LYS A 204 12.99 2.38 -13.43
N VAL A 205 12.90 1.69 -12.29
CA VAL A 205 12.03 0.53 -12.12
C VAL A 205 10.55 0.97 -12.07
N LEU A 206 10.27 2.08 -11.38
CA LEU A 206 8.95 2.70 -11.38
C LEU A 206 8.52 3.09 -12.80
N ASP A 207 9.40 3.74 -13.56
CA ASP A 207 9.15 4.21 -14.93
C ASP A 207 8.93 3.06 -15.92
N GLU A 208 9.49 1.88 -15.68
CA GLU A 208 9.22 0.69 -16.49
C GLU A 208 7.80 0.14 -16.29
N VAL A 209 7.24 0.27 -15.08
CA VAL A 209 5.90 -0.24 -14.74
C VAL A 209 4.82 0.82 -15.00
N LEU A 210 5.12 2.10 -14.86
CA LEU A 210 4.16 3.20 -14.97
C LEU A 210 3.33 3.23 -16.27
N PRO A 211 3.88 2.87 -17.46
CA PRO A 211 3.11 2.75 -18.70
C PRO A 211 1.95 1.75 -18.65
N TYR A 212 1.93 0.85 -17.67
CA TYR A 212 0.88 -0.16 -17.49
C TYR A 212 -0.15 0.23 -16.43
N MET A 213 0.11 1.26 -15.62
CA MET A 213 -0.78 1.69 -14.54
C MET A 213 -2.01 2.43 -15.08
N ASP A 214 -3.20 1.90 -14.79
CA ASP A 214 -4.49 2.54 -15.00
C ASP A 214 -4.80 3.54 -13.88
N ILE A 215 -4.46 3.20 -12.64
CA ILE A 215 -4.63 4.10 -11.49
C ILE A 215 -3.31 4.18 -10.71
N VAL A 216 -2.83 5.40 -10.50
CA VAL A 216 -1.65 5.70 -9.68
C VAL A 216 -2.11 6.40 -8.41
N PHE A 217 -1.84 5.80 -7.27
CA PHE A 217 -2.07 6.41 -5.95
C PHE A 217 -0.78 7.00 -5.39
N GLY A 218 -0.92 8.02 -4.55
CA GLY A 218 0.16 8.51 -3.70
C GLY A 218 -0.29 9.63 -2.76
N ASN A 219 0.66 10.20 -2.04
CA ASN A 219 0.47 11.41 -1.24
C ASN A 219 1.31 12.59 -1.76
N GLU A 220 1.20 13.75 -1.12
CA GLU A 220 1.92 14.97 -1.49
C GLU A 220 3.44 14.83 -1.42
N GLY A 221 3.96 14.07 -0.44
CA GLY A 221 5.40 13.86 -0.27
C GLY A 221 5.98 12.94 -1.34
N GLU A 222 5.23 11.91 -1.71
CA GLU A 222 5.56 11.01 -2.83
C GLU A 222 5.46 11.72 -4.18
N ALA A 223 4.48 12.60 -4.36
CA ALA A 223 4.35 13.45 -5.53
C ALA A 223 5.54 14.41 -5.64
N GLU A 224 5.93 15.07 -4.54
CA GLU A 224 7.11 15.94 -4.50
C GLU A 224 8.38 15.14 -4.83
N ALA A 225 8.56 13.97 -4.23
CA ALA A 225 9.70 13.10 -4.49
C ALA A 225 9.77 12.65 -5.96
N TYR A 226 8.63 12.29 -6.56
CA TYR A 226 8.54 11.98 -7.98
C TYR A 226 8.96 13.17 -8.84
N ALA A 227 8.43 14.35 -8.55
CA ALA A 227 8.72 15.57 -9.30
C ALA A 227 10.21 15.94 -9.23
N VAL A 228 10.82 15.83 -8.06
CA VAL A 228 12.27 16.05 -7.87
C VAL A 228 13.08 15.02 -8.67
N ALA A 229 12.75 13.73 -8.59
CA ALA A 229 13.46 12.68 -9.32
C ALA A 229 13.40 12.85 -10.85
N HIS A 230 12.32 13.45 -11.34
CA HIS A 230 12.09 13.70 -12.78
C HIS A 230 12.46 15.13 -13.22
N ASN A 231 13.04 15.94 -12.32
CA ASN A 231 13.38 17.34 -12.58
C ASN A 231 12.19 18.17 -13.10
N LEU A 232 10.99 17.91 -12.59
CA LEU A 232 9.80 18.67 -12.95
C LEU A 232 9.84 20.07 -12.31
N PRO A 233 9.31 21.10 -13.00
CA PRO A 233 9.16 22.41 -12.38
C PRO A 233 8.12 22.36 -11.25
N ASN A 234 8.29 23.19 -10.23
CA ASN A 234 7.38 23.34 -9.09
C ASN A 234 7.06 21.99 -8.40
N PRO A 235 8.05 21.31 -7.80
CA PRO A 235 7.86 19.95 -7.28
C PRO A 235 6.80 19.82 -6.18
N LYS A 236 6.43 20.93 -5.52
CA LYS A 236 5.37 20.99 -4.50
C LYS A 236 3.97 21.23 -5.06
N ASP A 237 3.83 21.45 -6.36
CA ASP A 237 2.52 21.61 -7.01
C ASP A 237 1.94 20.22 -7.34
N VAL A 238 1.23 19.65 -6.37
CA VAL A 238 0.63 18.31 -6.47
C VAL A 238 -0.28 18.17 -7.70
N LYS A 239 -1.00 19.24 -8.09
CA LYS A 239 -1.88 19.24 -9.28
C LYS A 239 -1.06 19.15 -10.57
N ALA A 240 0.03 19.91 -10.67
CA ALA A 240 0.93 19.84 -11.82
C ALA A 240 1.58 18.46 -11.95
N VAL A 241 2.06 17.88 -10.84
CA VAL A 241 2.66 16.54 -10.82
C VAL A 241 1.64 15.46 -11.21
N ALA A 242 0.44 15.49 -10.62
CA ALA A 242 -0.63 14.55 -10.96
C ALA A 242 -1.00 14.62 -12.45
N THR A 243 -1.11 15.83 -12.99
CA THR A 243 -1.41 16.06 -14.42
C THR A 243 -0.30 15.56 -15.33
N TYR A 244 0.96 15.76 -14.94
CA TYR A 244 2.11 15.25 -15.68
C TYR A 244 2.05 13.72 -15.78
N ILE A 245 1.90 13.02 -14.64
CA ILE A 245 1.86 11.55 -14.59
C ILE A 245 0.64 11.01 -15.37
N ALA A 246 -0.52 11.65 -15.25
CA ALA A 246 -1.74 11.23 -15.94
C ALA A 246 -1.59 11.26 -17.48
N LYS A 247 -0.75 12.16 -18.00
CA LYS A 247 -0.49 12.35 -19.44
C LYS A 247 0.67 11.52 -20.00
N LEU A 248 1.43 10.82 -19.15
CA LEU A 248 2.53 9.99 -19.61
C LEU A 248 2.02 8.88 -20.56
N PRO A 249 2.84 8.42 -21.53
CA PRO A 249 2.46 7.34 -22.42
C PRO A 249 1.94 6.11 -21.67
N LYS A 250 0.94 5.44 -22.27
CA LYS A 250 0.28 4.27 -21.69
C LYS A 250 0.15 3.17 -22.72
N VAL A 251 0.46 1.94 -22.31
CA VAL A 251 0.45 0.75 -23.19
C VAL A 251 -0.98 0.35 -23.56
N ASN A 252 -1.86 0.22 -22.57
CA ASN A 252 -3.28 -0.05 -22.84
C ASN A 252 -4.03 1.27 -23.11
N THR A 253 -4.28 1.57 -24.38
CA THR A 253 -4.98 2.79 -24.83
C THR A 253 -6.50 2.71 -24.71
N GLN A 254 -7.07 1.56 -24.33
CA GLN A 254 -8.52 1.41 -24.09
C GLN A 254 -8.97 2.02 -22.75
N ARG A 255 -8.03 2.44 -21.91
CA ARG A 255 -8.28 3.01 -20.58
C ARG A 255 -7.35 4.20 -20.37
N GLU A 256 -7.92 5.31 -19.92
CA GLU A 256 -7.16 6.48 -19.49
C GLU A 256 -6.49 6.23 -18.14
N ARG A 257 -5.33 6.85 -17.91
CA ARG A 257 -4.71 6.86 -16.57
C ARG A 257 -5.44 7.85 -15.68
N ILE A 258 -5.70 7.43 -14.44
CA ILE A 258 -6.19 8.27 -13.35
C ILE A 258 -5.06 8.37 -12.31
N VAL A 259 -4.74 9.56 -11.87
CA VAL A 259 -3.79 9.80 -10.78
C VAL A 259 -4.56 10.35 -9.60
N VAL A 260 -4.42 9.75 -8.42
CA VAL A 260 -5.14 10.09 -7.20
C VAL A 260 -4.12 10.38 -6.10
N PHE A 261 -3.96 11.66 -5.75
CA PHE A 261 -3.03 12.11 -4.72
C PHE A 261 -3.76 12.67 -3.50
N THR A 262 -3.55 12.01 -2.37
CA THR A 262 -4.00 12.47 -1.05
C THR A 262 -3.07 13.56 -0.53
N GLN A 263 -3.57 14.41 0.38
CA GLN A 263 -2.83 15.57 0.88
C GLN A 263 -3.07 15.81 2.39
N GLY A 264 -3.10 14.73 3.17
CA GLY A 264 -3.45 14.75 4.59
C GLY A 264 -4.81 15.40 4.84
N VAL A 265 -4.81 16.60 5.43
CA VAL A 265 -6.02 17.37 5.76
C VAL A 265 -6.58 18.18 4.58
N ASN A 266 -5.83 18.30 3.48
CA ASN A 266 -6.25 19.02 2.28
C ASN A 266 -7.00 18.09 1.31
N ASP A 267 -7.65 18.69 0.32
CA ASP A 267 -8.42 17.98 -0.70
C ASP A 267 -7.58 16.92 -1.42
N THR A 268 -8.19 15.78 -1.71
CA THR A 268 -7.58 14.77 -2.60
C THR A 268 -7.68 15.24 -4.05
N ILE A 269 -6.55 15.21 -4.75
CA ILE A 269 -6.44 15.59 -6.16
C ILE A 269 -6.65 14.37 -7.02
N VAL A 270 -7.52 14.48 -8.01
CA VAL A 270 -7.64 13.51 -9.10
C VAL A 270 -7.33 14.17 -10.43
N ALA A 271 -6.36 13.63 -11.16
CA ALA A 271 -6.04 14.06 -12.52
C ALA A 271 -6.26 12.93 -13.52
N LYS A 272 -6.69 13.26 -14.73
CA LYS A 272 -6.87 12.31 -15.85
C LYS A 272 -6.05 12.71 -17.07
N ALA A 273 -5.88 11.76 -17.99
CA ALA A 273 -5.09 11.93 -19.21
C ALA A 273 -5.60 13.07 -20.12
N ASP A 274 -6.89 13.37 -20.09
CA ASP A 274 -7.51 14.50 -20.81
C ASP A 274 -7.13 15.89 -20.23
N GLY A 275 -6.41 15.91 -19.10
CA GLY A 275 -6.02 17.12 -18.39
C GLY A 275 -7.06 17.66 -17.41
N SER A 276 -8.18 16.96 -17.21
CA SER A 276 -9.13 17.29 -16.16
C SER A 276 -8.52 17.07 -14.78
N ILE A 277 -8.82 18.00 -13.88
CA ILE A 277 -8.41 17.96 -12.47
C ILE A 277 -9.66 18.15 -11.62
N GLN A 278 -9.82 17.31 -10.62
CA GLN A 278 -10.91 17.38 -9.64
C GLN A 278 -10.32 17.34 -8.24
N GLU A 279 -10.96 18.09 -7.34
CA GLU A 279 -10.58 18.20 -5.93
C GLU A 279 -11.73 17.65 -5.10
N TYR A 280 -11.41 16.77 -4.16
CA TYR A 280 -12.39 16.13 -3.30
C TYR A 280 -12.05 16.46 -1.84
N PRO A 281 -12.89 17.23 -1.15
CA PRO A 281 -12.65 17.55 0.25
C PRO A 281 -12.73 16.28 1.10
N ILE A 282 -11.84 16.19 2.08
CA ILE A 282 -11.84 15.08 3.04
C ILE A 282 -13.05 15.17 3.98
N ILE A 283 -13.37 14.05 4.64
CA ILE A 283 -14.30 14.05 5.77
C ILE A 283 -13.54 14.57 6.99
N ALA A 284 -13.77 15.83 7.35
CA ALA A 284 -13.11 16.46 8.48
C ALA A 284 -13.43 15.72 9.81
N ILE A 285 -12.40 15.56 10.64
CA ILE A 285 -12.51 14.93 11.95
C ILE A 285 -11.86 15.83 13.02
N PRO A 286 -12.44 15.96 14.23
CA PRO A 286 -11.77 16.64 15.33
C PRO A 286 -10.46 15.93 15.71
N GLU A 287 -9.40 16.70 15.96
CA GLU A 287 -8.08 16.19 16.36
C GLU A 287 -8.16 15.25 17.58
N SER A 288 -9.07 15.53 18.53
CA SER A 288 -9.30 14.68 19.70
C SER A 288 -9.84 13.28 19.42
N LYS A 289 -10.31 13.01 18.20
CA LYS A 289 -10.73 11.68 17.75
C LYS A 289 -9.66 10.95 16.93
N ILE A 290 -8.60 11.64 16.52
CA ILE A 290 -7.48 11.03 15.80
C ILE A 290 -6.67 10.24 16.83
N VAL A 291 -6.68 8.92 16.68
CA VAL A 291 -5.91 8.00 17.52
C VAL A 291 -4.57 7.71 16.86
N ASP A 292 -4.58 7.48 15.55
CA ASP A 292 -3.39 7.09 14.79
C ASP A 292 -3.58 7.29 13.28
N CYS A 293 -2.65 7.98 12.61
CA CYS A 293 -2.72 8.18 11.16
C CYS A 293 -2.20 6.98 10.35
N ASN A 294 -1.64 5.95 10.99
CA ASN A 294 -1.08 4.79 10.30
C ASN A 294 -2.13 4.03 9.47
N GLY A 295 -1.77 3.71 8.23
CA GLY A 295 -2.65 2.99 7.32
C GLY A 295 -3.82 3.83 6.77
N ALA A 296 -3.87 5.15 7.02
CA ALA A 296 -4.89 6.02 6.43
C ALA A 296 -4.85 5.99 4.89
N GLY A 297 -3.65 6.04 4.30
CA GLY A 297 -3.46 5.90 2.85
C GLY A 297 -3.86 4.53 2.32
N ASP A 298 -3.52 3.46 3.05
CA ASP A 298 -3.91 2.08 2.70
C ASP A 298 -5.43 1.91 2.75
N ALA A 299 -6.07 2.46 3.79
CA ALA A 299 -7.51 2.48 3.96
C ALA A 299 -8.20 3.28 2.84
N PHE A 300 -7.66 4.45 2.50
CA PHE A 300 -8.14 5.22 1.36
C PHE A 300 -8.10 4.40 0.06
N CYS A 301 -6.95 3.80 -0.23
CA CYS A 301 -6.79 2.96 -1.42
C CYS A 301 -7.76 1.78 -1.40
N GLY A 302 -7.97 1.13 -0.25
CA GLY A 302 -8.88 0.00 -0.07
C GLY A 302 -10.34 0.37 -0.32
N GLY A 303 -10.78 1.52 0.20
CA GLY A 303 -12.11 2.07 -0.04
C GLY A 303 -12.34 2.44 -1.51
N PHE A 304 -11.34 3.09 -2.11
CA PHE A 304 -11.37 3.47 -3.53
C PHE A 304 -11.50 2.25 -4.43
N VAL A 305 -10.56 1.30 -4.35
CA VAL A 305 -10.52 0.13 -5.24
C VAL A 305 -11.73 -0.77 -5.05
N ALA A 306 -12.25 -0.88 -3.83
CA ALA A 306 -13.49 -1.62 -3.57
C ALA A 306 -14.65 -1.05 -4.37
N LYS A 307 -14.93 0.26 -4.26
CA LYS A 307 -16.04 0.88 -5.00
C LYS A 307 -15.79 0.95 -6.49
N TYR A 308 -14.57 1.27 -6.92
CA TYR A 308 -14.21 1.28 -8.33
C TYR A 308 -14.41 -0.11 -8.98
N SER A 309 -14.07 -1.18 -8.28
CA SER A 309 -14.28 -2.56 -8.77
C SER A 309 -15.75 -2.96 -8.96
N GLN A 310 -16.67 -2.27 -8.27
CA GLN A 310 -18.12 -2.45 -8.41
C GLN A 310 -18.71 -1.62 -9.57
N GLY A 311 -17.87 -0.90 -10.33
CA GLY A 311 -18.28 -0.05 -11.45
C GLY A 311 -18.76 1.35 -11.03
N ALA A 312 -18.47 1.77 -9.79
CA ALA A 312 -18.75 3.13 -9.34
C ALA A 312 -17.86 4.15 -10.09
N ASP A 313 -18.34 5.38 -10.18
CA ASP A 313 -17.52 6.47 -10.72
C ASP A 313 -16.39 6.86 -9.76
N VAL A 314 -15.46 7.66 -10.27
CA VAL A 314 -14.26 8.10 -9.53
C VAL A 314 -14.64 8.91 -8.28
N ALA A 315 -15.65 9.77 -8.37
CA ALA A 315 -16.10 10.58 -7.23
C ALA A 315 -16.59 9.70 -6.08
N THR A 316 -17.40 8.70 -6.39
CA THR A 316 -17.92 7.71 -5.42
C THR A 316 -16.79 6.86 -4.84
N ALA A 317 -15.81 6.47 -5.66
CA ALA A 317 -14.64 5.74 -5.19
C ALA A 317 -13.79 6.58 -4.22
N VAL A 318 -13.52 7.85 -4.54
CA VAL A 318 -12.80 8.79 -3.65
C VAL A 318 -13.55 8.96 -2.32
N ALA A 319 -14.87 9.19 -2.37
CA ALA A 319 -15.68 9.36 -1.17
C ALA A 319 -15.62 8.11 -0.26
N LYS A 320 -15.62 6.91 -0.83
CA LYS A 320 -15.47 5.68 -0.05
C LYS A 320 -14.05 5.49 0.50
N GLY A 321 -13.02 5.90 -0.25
CA GLY A 321 -11.66 5.99 0.26
C GLY A 321 -11.56 6.92 1.47
N HIS A 322 -12.09 8.12 1.38
CA HIS A 322 -12.14 9.07 2.51
C HIS A 322 -12.90 8.51 3.70
N TYR A 323 -14.04 7.86 3.48
CA TYR A 323 -14.78 7.21 4.55
C TYR A 323 -13.93 6.15 5.27
N LEU A 324 -13.28 5.25 4.54
CA LEU A 324 -12.51 4.19 5.17
C LEU A 324 -11.27 4.74 5.91
N ALA A 325 -10.60 5.75 5.34
CA ALA A 325 -9.53 6.46 6.02
C ALA A 325 -10.01 7.14 7.30
N HIS A 326 -11.17 7.84 7.26
CA HIS A 326 -11.81 8.46 8.42
C HIS A 326 -12.08 7.45 9.55
N GLU A 327 -12.53 6.23 9.23
CA GLU A 327 -12.75 5.19 10.22
C GLU A 327 -11.44 4.65 10.81
N VAL A 328 -10.42 4.45 9.98
CA VAL A 328 -9.14 3.86 10.41
C VAL A 328 -8.34 4.80 11.30
N ILE A 329 -8.34 6.12 11.03
CA ILE A 329 -7.56 7.06 11.85
C ILE A 329 -8.05 7.21 13.31
N GLN A 330 -9.24 6.67 13.59
CA GLN A 330 -9.83 6.60 14.94
C GLN A 330 -9.47 5.30 15.68
N GLN A 331 -8.67 4.43 15.07
CA GLN A 331 -8.22 3.16 15.63
C GLN A 331 -6.70 3.18 15.89
N VAL A 332 -6.18 2.17 16.59
CA VAL A 332 -4.73 1.95 16.68
C VAL A 332 -4.30 1.09 15.47
N GLY A 333 -3.36 1.61 14.68
CA GLY A 333 -2.84 0.97 13.48
C GLY A 333 -3.86 0.85 12.33
N PRO A 334 -3.52 0.10 11.27
CA PRO A 334 -4.40 -0.21 10.15
C PRO A 334 -5.49 -1.23 10.57
N THR A 335 -6.38 -0.80 11.46
CA THR A 335 -7.44 -1.61 12.06
C THR A 335 -8.78 -1.16 11.50
N TYR A 336 -9.53 -2.08 10.90
CA TYR A 336 -10.83 -1.79 10.31
C TYR A 336 -11.97 -2.10 11.31
N PRO A 337 -12.80 -1.12 11.71
CA PRO A 337 -13.86 -1.38 12.67
C PRO A 337 -14.90 -2.41 12.16
N ARG A 338 -15.55 -3.13 13.08
CA ARG A 338 -16.53 -4.17 12.71
C ARG A 338 -17.82 -3.61 12.12
N ASN A 339 -18.17 -2.37 12.47
CA ASN A 339 -19.42 -1.69 12.08
C ASN A 339 -19.23 -0.68 10.94
N VAL A 340 -18.28 -0.91 10.04
CA VAL A 340 -18.05 -0.04 8.87
C VAL A 340 -19.30 -0.07 7.99
N ASN A 341 -19.86 1.10 7.70
CA ASN A 341 -21.00 1.26 6.82
C ASN A 341 -20.60 0.92 5.37
N MET A 342 -21.29 -0.08 4.82
CA MET A 342 -20.96 -0.71 3.54
C MET A 342 -21.47 0.10 2.34
N ASP A 343 -22.42 1.01 2.56
CA ASP A 343 -23.12 1.77 1.52
C ASP A 343 -22.41 3.07 1.17
#